data_AF-A0A3L6TBE7-F1
#
_entry.id   AF-A0A3L6TBE7-F1
#
_cell.length_a   1.000
_cell.length_b   1.000
_cell.length_c   1.000
_cell.angle_alpha   90.00
_cell.angle_beta   90.00
_cell.angle_gamma   90.00
#
_symmetry.space_group_name_H-M   'P 1'
#
loop_
_entity.id
_entity.type
_entity.pdbx_description
1 polymer ?
#
loop_
_entity_poly.entity_id
_entity_poly.type
_entity_poly.pdbx_seq_one_letter_code
_entity_poly.pdbx_strand_id
1 'polypeptide(L)'
;MPRPNYGHFINLSGESVPVPLLDPSFAFMKEQLDVEAIALLDSCNGLLLFGRGWGSDTHDSRGYIVCNPVTEQWVAVPTSGWTPSPPEEIDAHTFLHFHPSVSSHFCLVQFWCWQGGIVESVEGVRIYSSQTGLWSDTPSKWRHWEQEGGCTQSGYFGAIENPSYGGAFVNGMLHFIFHKFRREEFEIIAVDGEGKRCRVIRWPGKHRFGYAAFIGQSQGRLHCISGLRKQNVEVNDFQLKGLSIWVLEDYDAEEWVLKQM
;
A
#
# COMPACT_ATOMS: atom_id res chain seq x y z
N MET A 1 -9.76 42.18 -7.46
CA MET A 1 -8.81 41.08 -7.75
C MET A 1 -9.58 39.76 -7.62
N PRO A 2 -9.88 39.03 -8.71
CA PRO A 2 -10.55 37.74 -8.62
C PRO A 2 -9.56 36.68 -8.09
N ARG A 3 -10.05 35.80 -7.22
CA ARG A 3 -9.30 34.66 -6.68
C ARG A 3 -9.00 33.64 -7.81
N PRO A 4 -7.84 32.96 -7.81
CA PRO A 4 -7.57 31.91 -8.78
C PRO A 4 -8.51 30.71 -8.56
N ASN A 5 -9.02 30.17 -9.68
CA ASN A 5 -9.82 28.95 -9.73
C ASN A 5 -9.02 27.79 -9.11
N TYR A 6 -9.44 27.31 -7.95
CA TYR A 6 -8.98 26.05 -7.40
C TYR A 6 -9.65 24.93 -8.19
N GLY A 7 -8.83 24.06 -8.80
CA GLY A 7 -9.13 22.78 -9.43
C GLY A 7 -10.59 22.49 -9.81
N HIS A 8 -10.85 22.39 -11.11
CA HIS A 8 -12.02 21.64 -11.57
C HIS A 8 -11.85 20.18 -11.14
N PHE A 9 -12.58 19.76 -10.11
CA PHE A 9 -12.93 18.34 -9.99
C PHE A 9 -13.72 17.99 -11.24
N ILE A 10 -13.41 16.84 -11.87
CA ILE A 10 -14.19 16.33 -12.99
C ILE A 10 -15.61 16.16 -12.45
N ASN A 11 -16.52 16.98 -12.95
CA ASN A 11 -17.93 16.79 -12.69
C ASN A 11 -18.31 15.45 -13.33
N LEU A 12 -18.63 14.44 -12.52
CA LEU A 12 -19.15 13.15 -13.00
C LEU A 12 -20.56 13.28 -13.58
N SER A 13 -21.16 14.48 -13.57
CA SER A 13 -22.39 14.81 -14.29
C SER A 13 -22.18 15.99 -15.25
N GLY A 14 -21.53 15.73 -16.39
CA GLY A 14 -21.49 16.65 -17.53
C GLY A 14 -21.71 15.88 -18.82
N GLU A 15 -22.87 16.09 -19.44
CA GLU A 15 -23.40 15.37 -20.59
C GLU A 15 -22.41 15.17 -21.76
N SER A 16 -22.61 14.04 -22.45
CA SER A 16 -22.18 13.67 -23.82
C SER A 16 -20.97 12.75 -24.04
N VAL A 17 -20.77 11.75 -23.17
CA VAL A 17 -20.49 10.35 -23.55
C VAL A 17 -21.18 9.47 -22.50
N PRO A 18 -21.94 8.40 -22.83
CA PRO A 18 -22.36 7.46 -21.81
C PRO A 18 -21.09 6.80 -21.28
N VAL A 19 -20.59 7.28 -20.14
CA VAL A 19 -19.70 6.46 -19.32
C VAL A 19 -20.51 5.21 -19.01
N PRO A 20 -20.10 4.00 -19.43
CA PRO A 20 -20.83 2.80 -19.08
C PRO A 20 -21.00 2.82 -17.56
N LEU A 21 -22.25 2.70 -17.10
CA LEU A 21 -22.57 2.63 -15.68
C LEU A 21 -21.75 1.49 -15.11
N LEU A 22 -20.67 1.81 -14.40
CA LEU A 22 -19.80 0.81 -13.80
C LEU A 22 -20.64 0.03 -12.80
N ASP A 23 -20.72 -1.28 -12.98
CA ASP A 23 -21.35 -2.16 -12.01
C ASP A 23 -20.50 -2.17 -10.72
N PRO A 24 -20.98 -1.57 -9.61
CA PRO A 24 -20.23 -1.52 -8.37
C PRO A 24 -20.10 -2.90 -7.71
N SER A 25 -20.85 -3.90 -8.17
CA SER A 25 -20.87 -5.25 -7.60
C SER A 25 -19.81 -6.18 -8.20
N PHE A 26 -19.12 -5.76 -9.27
CA PHE A 26 -18.15 -6.55 -10.03
C PHE A 26 -18.73 -7.90 -10.48
N ALA A 27 -20.00 -7.92 -10.91
CA ALA A 27 -20.69 -9.14 -11.33
C ALA A 27 -19.93 -9.88 -12.44
N PHE A 28 -19.36 -9.15 -13.41
CA PHE A 28 -18.55 -9.72 -14.48
C PHE A 28 -17.38 -10.58 -13.98
N MET A 29 -16.74 -10.19 -12.87
CA MET A 29 -15.68 -10.99 -12.26
C MET A 29 -16.23 -12.18 -11.49
N LYS A 30 -17.29 -11.97 -10.69
CA LYS A 30 -17.87 -13.04 -9.85
C LYS A 30 -18.47 -14.17 -10.68
N GLU A 31 -19.16 -13.84 -11.77
CA GLU A 31 -19.73 -14.80 -12.71
C GLU A 31 -18.67 -15.62 -13.44
N GLN A 32 -17.53 -15.00 -13.79
CA GLN A 32 -16.46 -15.69 -14.52
C GLN A 32 -15.51 -16.50 -13.64
N LEU A 33 -15.33 -16.10 -12.38
CA LEU A 33 -14.36 -16.73 -11.47
C LEU A 33 -14.97 -17.77 -10.51
N ASP A 34 -16.30 -17.88 -10.42
CA ASP A 34 -17.02 -18.74 -9.46
C ASP A 34 -16.49 -18.55 -8.03
N VAL A 35 -16.40 -17.29 -7.59
CA VAL A 35 -15.83 -16.91 -6.29
C VAL A 35 -16.86 -16.22 -5.43
N GLU A 36 -17.13 -16.80 -4.26
CA GLU A 36 -18.08 -16.24 -3.29
C GLU A 36 -17.56 -14.99 -2.57
N ALA A 37 -16.25 -14.81 -2.44
CA ALA A 37 -15.65 -13.65 -1.78
C ALA A 37 -14.32 -13.20 -2.40
N ILE A 38 -14.20 -11.90 -2.68
CA ILE A 38 -12.96 -11.22 -3.06
C ILE A 38 -12.76 -10.01 -2.14
N ALA A 39 -11.53 -9.73 -1.76
CA ALA A 39 -11.15 -8.57 -0.96
C ALA A 39 -10.32 -7.62 -1.81
N LEU A 40 -10.69 -6.33 -1.82
CA LEU A 40 -9.87 -5.29 -2.44
C LEU A 40 -8.63 -5.07 -1.56
N LEU A 41 -7.44 -5.23 -2.13
CA LEU A 41 -6.17 -5.08 -1.43
C LEU A 41 -5.51 -3.74 -1.74
N ASP A 42 -5.48 -3.34 -3.01
CA ASP A 42 -4.78 -2.14 -3.46
C ASP A 42 -5.38 -1.60 -4.77
N SER A 43 -5.00 -0.38 -5.15
CA SER A 43 -5.34 0.23 -6.44
C SER A 43 -4.19 1.09 -6.95
N CYS A 44 -3.93 1.04 -8.26
CA CYS A 44 -2.87 1.84 -8.87
C CYS A 44 -3.23 2.23 -10.31
N ASN A 45 -3.26 3.54 -10.59
CA ASN A 45 -3.46 4.12 -11.93
C ASN A 45 -4.62 3.47 -12.74
N GLY A 46 -5.76 3.27 -12.08
CA GLY A 46 -6.97 2.71 -12.69
C GLY A 46 -7.08 1.19 -12.66
N LEU A 47 -6.07 0.47 -12.15
CA LEU A 47 -6.15 -0.95 -11.85
C LEU A 47 -6.50 -1.20 -10.39
N LEU A 48 -7.23 -2.28 -10.13
CA LEU A 48 -7.60 -2.78 -8.82
C LEU A 48 -6.96 -4.14 -8.58
N LEU A 49 -6.39 -4.34 -7.40
CA LEU A 49 -5.84 -5.61 -6.93
C LEU A 49 -6.81 -6.25 -5.95
N PHE A 50 -7.21 -7.49 -6.24
CA PHE A 50 -8.03 -8.31 -5.36
C PHE A 50 -7.27 -9.53 -4.88
N GLY A 51 -7.46 -9.85 -3.61
CA GLY A 51 -7.18 -11.17 -3.03
C GLY A 51 -8.46 -11.99 -2.96
N ARG A 52 -8.34 -13.32 -2.98
CA ARG A 52 -9.51 -14.20 -2.78
C ARG A 52 -9.85 -14.24 -1.28
N GLY A 53 -11.12 -14.02 -0.94
CA GLY A 53 -11.59 -13.77 0.42
C GLY A 53 -11.44 -14.97 1.37
N TRP A 54 -11.38 -14.65 2.67
CA TRP A 54 -11.31 -15.60 3.78
C TRP A 54 -12.62 -16.39 3.90
N GLY A 55 -12.57 -17.69 3.59
CA GLY A 55 -13.73 -18.58 3.67
C GLY A 55 -13.42 -20.09 3.59
N SER A 56 -12.15 -20.48 3.53
CA SER A 56 -11.74 -21.87 3.73
C SER A 56 -10.40 -21.90 4.44
N ASP A 57 -10.22 -22.85 5.36
CA ASP A 57 -9.10 -23.05 6.30
C ASP A 57 -7.70 -23.27 5.68
N THR A 58 -7.44 -22.73 4.49
CA THR A 58 -6.14 -22.77 3.82
C THR A 58 -5.75 -21.34 3.46
N HIS A 59 -4.87 -20.76 4.26
CA HIS A 59 -4.48 -19.34 4.21
C HIS A 59 -3.72 -18.89 2.95
N ASP A 60 -3.46 -19.75 1.94
CA ASP A 60 -2.54 -19.38 0.86
C ASP A 60 -2.78 -20.06 -0.51
N SER A 61 -3.95 -20.65 -0.74
CA SER A 61 -4.17 -21.45 -1.97
C SER A 61 -4.71 -20.66 -3.16
N ARG A 62 -4.88 -19.35 -3.03
CA ARG A 62 -5.71 -18.57 -3.94
C ARG A 62 -4.99 -17.27 -4.34
N GLY A 63 -4.41 -17.27 -5.54
CA GLY A 63 -3.63 -16.15 -6.08
C GLY A 63 -4.41 -14.84 -6.21
N TYR A 64 -3.85 -13.87 -6.92
CA TYR A 64 -4.41 -12.53 -7.02
C TYR A 64 -5.21 -12.34 -8.30
N ILE A 65 -6.06 -11.33 -8.31
CA ILE A 65 -6.73 -10.84 -9.52
C ILE A 65 -6.40 -9.37 -9.68
N VAL A 66 -5.91 -9.00 -10.85
CA VAL A 66 -5.75 -7.59 -11.23
C VAL A 66 -6.81 -7.26 -12.27
N CYS A 67 -7.59 -6.22 -12.00
CA CYS A 67 -8.75 -5.84 -12.79
C CYS A 67 -8.65 -4.38 -13.23
N ASN A 68 -8.99 -4.12 -14.50
CA ASN A 68 -9.32 -2.79 -14.97
C ASN A 68 -10.86 -2.67 -15.03
N PRO A 69 -11.49 -1.99 -14.06
CA PRO A 69 -12.95 -1.88 -13.99
C PRO A 69 -13.55 -1.11 -15.17
N VAL A 70 -12.79 -0.23 -15.83
CA VAL A 70 -13.29 0.56 -16.97
C VAL A 70 -13.41 -0.30 -18.23
N THR A 71 -12.49 -1.25 -18.41
CA THR A 71 -12.49 -2.14 -19.58
C THR A 71 -13.12 -3.51 -19.30
N GLU A 72 -13.51 -3.77 -18.06
CA GLU A 72 -14.00 -5.08 -17.58
C GLU A 72 -13.03 -6.24 -17.84
N GLN A 73 -11.75 -5.93 -18.08
CA GLN A 73 -10.68 -6.91 -18.26
C GLN A 73 -10.03 -7.22 -16.93
N TRP A 74 -9.66 -8.48 -16.73
CA TRP A 74 -8.93 -8.93 -15.56
C TRP A 74 -7.94 -10.02 -15.93
N VAL A 75 -6.96 -10.22 -15.05
CA VAL A 75 -5.99 -11.29 -15.15
C VAL A 75 -5.81 -11.97 -13.80
N ALA A 76 -5.80 -13.30 -13.82
CA ALA A 76 -5.41 -14.10 -12.68
C ALA A 76 -3.88 -14.10 -12.57
N VAL A 77 -3.39 -13.73 -11.40
CA VAL A 77 -1.99 -13.81 -11.04
C VAL A 77 -1.81 -15.05 -10.17
N PRO A 78 -0.91 -15.97 -10.53
CA PRO A 78 -0.69 -17.18 -9.74
C PRO A 78 -0.26 -16.80 -8.32
N THR A 79 -0.49 -17.70 -7.36
CA THR A 79 0.13 -17.56 -6.04
C THR A 79 1.63 -17.43 -6.22
N SER A 80 2.28 -16.73 -5.30
CA SER A 80 3.73 -16.66 -5.32
C SER A 80 4.36 -18.04 -5.09
N GLY A 81 3.60 -19.04 -4.65
CA GLY A 81 4.05 -20.41 -4.40
C GLY A 81 4.79 -20.54 -3.07
N TRP A 82 4.79 -19.49 -2.24
CA TRP A 82 5.08 -19.65 -0.83
C TRP A 82 3.93 -20.40 -0.17
N THR A 83 4.27 -21.29 0.75
CA THR A 83 3.31 -21.94 1.64
C THR A 83 3.86 -21.76 3.05
N PRO A 84 3.15 -21.10 3.96
CA PRO A 84 3.61 -20.92 5.33
C PRO A 84 3.70 -22.28 6.01
N SER A 85 4.83 -22.52 6.67
CA SER A 85 5.02 -23.61 7.61
C SER A 85 5.25 -23.00 8.99
N PRO A 86 4.45 -23.24 10.04
CA PRO A 86 3.03 -23.63 10.16
C PRO A 86 2.05 -22.46 9.91
N PRO A 87 0.72 -22.69 9.90
CA PRO A 87 -0.31 -21.76 9.39
C PRO A 87 -0.72 -20.58 10.28
N GLU A 88 -0.13 -20.38 11.46
CA GLU A 88 -0.67 -19.46 12.47
C GLU A 88 0.06 -18.10 12.61
N GLU A 89 1.17 -17.88 11.90
CA GLU A 89 2.09 -16.77 12.23
C GLU A 89 2.67 -16.02 11.01
N ILE A 90 1.96 -15.97 9.87
CA ILE A 90 2.49 -15.32 8.66
C ILE A 90 1.43 -14.43 8.01
N ASP A 91 1.76 -13.14 7.84
CA ASP A 91 0.97 -12.17 7.05
C ASP A 91 1.73 -11.79 5.77
N ALA A 92 0.99 -11.41 4.73
CA ALA A 92 1.55 -11.03 3.44
C ALA A 92 0.90 -9.75 2.91
N HIS A 93 1.72 -8.71 2.76
CA HIS A 93 1.27 -7.43 2.20
C HIS A 93 1.64 -7.35 0.72
N THR A 94 0.65 -7.11 -0.13
CA THR A 94 0.84 -7.06 -1.58
C THR A 94 0.44 -5.69 -2.12
N PHE A 95 1.37 -5.04 -2.82
CA PHE A 95 1.19 -3.74 -3.44
C PHE A 95 1.17 -3.87 -4.96
N LEU A 96 0.27 -3.14 -5.61
CA LEU A 96 0.14 -3.06 -7.06
C LEU A 96 0.90 -1.85 -7.58
N HIS A 97 1.74 -2.09 -8.59
CA HIS A 97 2.38 -1.03 -9.34
C HIS A 97 1.98 -1.11 -10.81
N PHE A 98 1.42 -0.02 -11.30
CA PHE A 98 1.11 0.13 -12.72
C PHE A 98 1.39 1.56 -13.14
N HIS A 99 2.19 1.75 -14.17
CA HIS A 99 2.53 3.07 -14.68
C HIS A 99 2.33 3.10 -16.20
N PRO A 100 1.11 3.39 -16.69
CA PRO A 100 0.74 3.19 -18.09
C PRO A 100 1.53 4.04 -19.09
N SER A 101 2.11 5.16 -18.67
CA SER A 101 2.98 5.98 -19.53
C SER A 101 4.39 5.41 -19.71
N VAL A 102 4.81 4.45 -18.88
CA VAL A 102 6.13 3.80 -18.93
C VAL A 102 6.02 2.39 -19.50
N SER A 103 5.02 1.62 -19.09
CA SER A 103 4.82 0.23 -19.50
C SER A 103 3.35 -0.14 -19.50
N SER A 104 2.95 -1.01 -20.43
CA SER A 104 1.63 -1.66 -20.41
C SER A 104 1.53 -2.78 -19.38
N HIS A 105 2.65 -3.14 -18.74
CA HIS A 105 2.73 -4.21 -17.76
C HIS A 105 2.65 -3.64 -16.33
N PHE A 106 2.01 -4.38 -15.44
CA PHE A 106 1.99 -4.11 -14.01
C PHE A 106 2.93 -5.09 -13.30
N CYS A 107 3.34 -4.73 -12.08
CA CYS A 107 3.97 -5.65 -11.17
C CYS A 107 3.26 -5.68 -9.82
N LEU A 108 3.35 -6.82 -9.14
CA LEU A 108 2.96 -6.93 -7.73
C LEU A 108 4.22 -7.05 -6.89
N VAL A 109 4.29 -6.30 -5.80
CA VAL A 109 5.37 -6.42 -4.80
C VAL A 109 4.75 -7.02 -3.55
N GLN A 110 5.14 -8.25 -3.24
CA GLN A 110 4.67 -8.99 -2.07
C GLN A 110 5.76 -9.02 -1.00
N PHE A 111 5.42 -8.52 0.17
CA PHE A 111 6.22 -8.65 1.39
C PHE A 111 5.67 -9.83 2.19
N TRP A 112 6.57 -10.70 2.66
CA TRP A 112 6.22 -11.78 3.58
C TRP A 112 6.78 -11.45 4.94
N CYS A 113 5.93 -11.64 5.95
CA CYS A 113 6.20 -11.21 7.29
C CYS A 113 5.99 -12.36 8.27
N TRP A 114 6.96 -12.60 9.15
CA TRP A 114 6.76 -13.49 10.29
C TRP A 114 6.09 -12.71 11.42
N GLN A 115 5.00 -13.24 11.93
CA GLN A 115 4.19 -12.68 13.00
C GLN A 115 4.41 -13.47 14.30
N GLY A 116 5.47 -13.12 15.04
CA GLY A 116 5.75 -13.66 16.37
C GLY A 116 5.03 -12.86 17.46
N GLY A 117 3.72 -13.03 17.62
CA GLY A 117 2.93 -12.30 18.61
C GLY A 117 2.78 -10.80 18.27
N ILE A 118 3.47 -9.92 19.01
CA ILE A 118 3.47 -8.46 18.75
C ILE A 118 4.63 -8.00 17.84
N VAL A 119 5.33 -8.95 17.21
CA VAL A 119 6.46 -8.66 16.30
C VAL A 119 6.06 -9.09 14.91
N GLU A 120 6.13 -8.15 13.97
CA GLU A 120 6.19 -8.47 12.55
C GLU A 120 7.61 -8.18 12.05
N SER A 121 8.26 -9.19 11.48
CA SER A 121 9.51 -9.02 10.73
C SER A 121 9.27 -9.34 9.27
N VAL A 122 9.61 -8.40 8.39
CA VAL A 122 9.63 -8.68 6.96
C VAL A 122 10.79 -9.61 6.68
N GLU A 123 10.48 -10.85 6.30
CA GLU A 123 11.49 -11.87 6.02
C GLU A 123 11.99 -11.80 4.57
N GLY A 124 11.29 -11.05 3.71
CA GLY A 124 11.75 -10.71 2.36
C GLY A 124 10.65 -10.28 1.39
N VAL A 125 10.98 -10.33 0.10
CA VAL A 125 10.18 -9.72 -0.97
C VAL A 125 10.14 -10.60 -2.21
N ARG A 126 8.95 -10.78 -2.78
CA ARG A 126 8.74 -11.33 -4.12
C ARG A 126 8.09 -10.31 -5.03
N ILE A 127 8.50 -10.33 -6.30
CA ILE A 127 7.94 -9.45 -7.32
C ILE A 127 7.34 -10.29 -8.45
N TYR A 128 6.08 -10.06 -8.76
CA TYR A 128 5.45 -10.60 -9.96
C TYR A 128 5.56 -9.58 -11.09
N SER A 129 5.92 -10.01 -12.30
CA SER A 129 5.84 -9.18 -13.50
C SER A 129 4.80 -9.71 -14.46
N SER A 130 3.83 -8.87 -14.86
CA SER A 130 2.85 -9.26 -15.88
C SER A 130 3.45 -9.37 -17.29
N GLN A 131 4.70 -8.92 -17.48
CA GLN A 131 5.44 -9.11 -18.73
C GLN A 131 5.94 -10.54 -18.89
N THR A 132 6.47 -11.13 -17.82
CA THR A 132 7.03 -12.49 -17.84
C THR A 132 6.03 -13.54 -17.36
N GLY A 133 5.01 -13.11 -16.60
CA GLY A 133 4.07 -14.00 -15.93
C GLY A 133 4.68 -14.76 -14.76
N LEU A 134 5.88 -14.36 -14.29
CA LEU A 134 6.64 -15.07 -13.28
C LEU A 134 6.85 -14.22 -12.02
N TRP A 135 6.92 -14.92 -10.89
CA TRP A 135 7.43 -14.39 -9.63
C TRP A 135 8.95 -14.51 -9.61
N SER A 136 9.63 -13.43 -9.28
CA SER A 136 11.06 -13.44 -8.98
C SER A 136 11.29 -13.41 -7.48
N ASP A 137 12.12 -14.33 -7.02
CA ASP A 137 12.71 -14.28 -5.69
C ASP A 137 13.74 -13.16 -5.62
N THR A 138 13.59 -12.29 -4.63
CA THR A 138 14.71 -11.47 -4.22
C THR A 138 15.62 -12.32 -3.33
N PRO A 139 16.94 -12.41 -3.58
CA PRO A 139 17.84 -13.13 -2.67
C PRO A 139 17.67 -12.60 -1.25
N SER A 140 17.70 -13.51 -0.28
CA SER A 140 17.48 -13.39 1.17
C SER A 140 18.38 -12.40 1.94
N LYS A 141 18.91 -11.38 1.26
CA LYS A 141 19.78 -10.36 1.83
C LYS A 141 19.05 -9.40 2.78
N TRP A 142 17.72 -9.44 2.90
CA TRP A 142 16.99 -8.73 3.95
C TRP A 142 17.57 -8.98 5.36
N ARG A 143 18.07 -10.20 5.63
CA ARG A 143 18.74 -10.52 6.91
C ARG A 143 20.10 -9.84 7.12
N HIS A 144 20.77 -9.41 6.04
CA HIS A 144 22.00 -8.59 6.14
C HIS A 144 21.69 -7.10 6.37
N TRP A 145 20.43 -6.68 6.20
CA TRP A 145 19.99 -5.30 6.43
C TRP A 145 20.03 -4.98 7.93
N GLU A 146 20.03 -6.03 8.77
CA GLU A 146 20.30 -5.92 10.19
C GLU A 146 21.79 -5.70 10.58
N GLN A 147 22.77 -5.71 9.67
CA GLN A 147 24.17 -5.60 10.09
C GLN A 147 24.93 -4.40 9.52
N GLU A 148 24.51 -3.84 8.38
CA GLU A 148 25.24 -2.78 7.66
C GLU A 148 24.70 -1.36 7.93
N GLY A 149 23.95 -1.15 9.02
CA GLY A 149 23.41 0.16 9.40
C GLY A 149 22.24 0.66 8.55
N GLY A 150 21.92 -0.05 7.46
CA GLY A 150 20.67 0.08 6.71
C GLY A 150 19.55 -0.68 7.40
N CYS A 151 18.99 -0.09 8.45
CA CYS A 151 17.96 -0.68 9.32
C CYS A 151 18.50 -1.65 10.40
N THR A 152 19.45 -1.21 11.23
CA THR A 152 19.62 -1.80 12.58
C THR A 152 20.09 -0.87 13.67
N GLN A 153 19.39 -1.00 14.81
CA GLN A 153 19.93 -1.22 16.17
C GLN A 153 18.84 -0.92 17.21
N SER A 154 17.68 -1.57 17.11
CA SER A 154 16.74 -1.77 18.22
C SER A 154 15.67 -2.70 17.70
N GLY A 155 15.44 -3.85 18.36
CA GLY A 155 14.44 -4.82 17.94
C GLY A 155 13.13 -4.14 17.53
N TYR A 156 12.78 -4.26 16.25
CA TYR A 156 11.58 -3.65 15.69
C TYR A 156 10.40 -4.55 15.98
N PHE A 157 9.64 -4.17 17.00
CA PHE A 157 8.27 -4.61 17.22
C PHE A 157 7.41 -3.63 16.42
N GLY A 158 7.05 -3.98 15.20
CA GLY A 158 6.22 -3.17 14.33
C GLY A 158 5.44 -4.01 13.34
N ALA A 159 4.72 -3.37 12.42
CA ALA A 159 3.94 -4.00 11.37
C ALA A 159 3.92 -3.14 10.10
N ILE A 160 3.86 -3.78 8.93
CA ILE A 160 3.48 -3.05 7.72
C ILE A 160 1.99 -2.72 7.84
N GLU A 161 1.66 -1.45 7.74
CA GLU A 161 0.24 -1.07 7.72
C GLU A 161 -0.42 -1.59 6.43
N ASN A 162 -1.70 -1.96 6.56
CA ASN A 162 -2.48 -2.55 5.47
C ASN A 162 -2.31 -1.74 4.15
N PRO A 163 -2.11 -2.38 2.98
CA PRO A 163 -2.03 -1.69 1.69
C PRO A 163 -3.22 -0.77 1.38
N SER A 164 -4.36 -0.97 2.04
CA SER A 164 -5.52 -0.06 2.01
C SER A 164 -5.21 1.36 2.52
N TYR A 165 -4.15 1.54 3.32
CA TYR A 165 -3.60 2.86 3.69
C TYR A 165 -2.71 3.47 2.60
N GLY A 166 -2.63 2.82 1.44
CA GLY A 166 -1.95 3.29 0.24
C GLY A 166 -0.50 2.80 0.13
N GLY A 167 -0.03 2.73 -1.12
CA GLY A 167 1.37 2.59 -1.49
C GLY A 167 1.72 3.65 -2.54
N ALA A 168 2.94 4.19 -2.48
CA ALA A 168 3.36 5.27 -3.35
C ALA A 168 4.68 4.96 -4.06
N PHE A 169 4.66 5.01 -5.39
CA PHE A 169 5.86 4.83 -6.20
C PHE A 169 6.48 6.18 -6.56
N VAL A 170 7.61 6.50 -5.92
CA VAL A 170 8.35 7.75 -6.10
C VAL A 170 9.83 7.40 -6.25
N ASN A 171 10.55 8.07 -7.16
CA ASN A 171 11.99 7.86 -7.38
C ASN A 171 12.40 6.38 -7.59
N GLY A 172 11.52 5.60 -8.24
CA GLY A 172 11.76 4.17 -8.52
C GLY A 172 11.64 3.25 -7.30
N MET A 173 11.07 3.74 -6.20
CA MET A 173 10.86 2.96 -4.96
C MET A 173 9.39 2.99 -4.54
N LEU A 174 8.91 1.84 -4.08
CA LEU A 174 7.63 1.67 -3.40
C LEU A 174 7.75 2.17 -1.97
N HIS A 175 6.89 3.12 -1.58
CA HIS A 175 6.80 3.68 -0.25
C HIS A 175 5.51 3.20 0.42
N PHE A 176 5.62 2.69 1.64
CA PHE A 176 4.48 2.24 2.45
C PHE A 176 4.69 2.59 3.91
N ILE A 177 3.60 2.59 4.67
CA ILE A 177 3.60 2.95 6.09
C ILE A 177 4.03 1.73 6.91
N PHE A 178 4.91 1.98 7.88
CA PHE A 178 5.34 1.01 8.87
C PHE A 178 5.07 1.56 10.28
N HIS A 179 4.35 0.80 11.11
CA HIS A 179 4.01 1.21 12.47
C HIS A 179 4.93 0.53 13.47
N LYS A 180 5.58 1.31 14.34
CA LYS A 180 6.44 0.85 15.43
C LYS A 180 5.66 0.78 16.74
N PHE A 181 5.23 -0.42 17.13
CA PHE A 181 4.43 -0.64 18.33
C PHE A 181 5.08 -0.15 19.63
N ARG A 182 6.41 -0.33 19.80
CA ARG A 182 7.11 0.07 21.04
C ARG A 182 7.11 1.58 21.29
N ARG A 183 7.09 2.39 20.24
CA ARG A 183 7.16 3.85 20.33
C ARG A 183 5.83 4.51 19.98
N GLU A 184 4.86 3.73 19.49
CA GLU A 184 3.62 4.23 18.90
C GLU A 184 3.91 5.29 17.81
N GLU A 185 4.93 5.03 17.00
CA GLU A 185 5.43 5.92 15.95
C GLU A 185 5.22 5.29 14.57
N PHE A 186 4.95 6.12 13.57
CA PHE A 186 4.91 5.69 12.18
C PHE A 186 6.21 6.06 11.47
N GLU A 187 6.60 5.24 10.50
CA GLU A 187 7.66 5.50 9.54
C GLU A 187 7.20 5.15 8.14
N ILE A 188 8.00 5.55 7.16
CA ILE A 188 7.80 5.22 5.76
C ILE A 188 8.99 4.37 5.35
N ILE A 189 8.71 3.19 4.83
CA ILE A 189 9.72 2.32 4.25
C ILE A 189 9.62 2.46 2.74
N ALA A 190 10.75 2.75 2.10
CA ALA A 190 10.89 2.81 0.66
C ALA A 190 11.73 1.63 0.18
N VAL A 191 11.22 0.82 -0.74
CA VAL A 191 11.92 -0.36 -1.29
C VAL A 191 11.94 -0.27 -2.81
N ASP A 192 13.08 -0.54 -3.44
CA ASP A 192 13.13 -0.56 -4.90
C ASP A 192 12.39 -1.78 -5.49
N GLY A 193 12.05 -1.70 -6.79
CA GLY A 193 11.31 -2.75 -7.49
C GLY A 193 12.06 -4.09 -7.62
N GLU A 194 13.28 -4.20 -7.11
CA GLU A 194 14.05 -5.44 -7.03
C GLU A 194 14.23 -5.93 -5.59
N GLY A 195 13.73 -5.20 -4.59
CA GLY A 195 13.94 -5.50 -3.18
C GLY A 195 15.40 -5.44 -2.73
N LYS A 196 16.27 -4.69 -3.42
CA LYS A 196 17.72 -4.59 -3.15
C LYS A 196 18.10 -3.33 -2.40
N ARG A 197 17.44 -2.22 -2.68
CA ARG A 197 17.66 -0.94 -1.99
C ARG A 197 16.46 -0.63 -1.12
N CYS A 198 16.75 -0.14 0.08
CA CYS A 198 15.77 0.29 1.05
C CYS A 198 16.17 1.64 1.66
N ARG A 199 15.17 2.44 2.00
CA ARG A 199 15.33 3.68 2.76
C ARG A 199 14.23 3.78 3.79
N VAL A 200 14.58 4.21 5.00
CA VAL A 200 13.63 4.58 6.04
C VAL A 200 13.50 6.09 6.05
N ILE A 201 12.27 6.60 5.96
CA ILE A 201 11.95 8.02 6.04
C ILE A 201 11.06 8.24 7.25
N ARG A 202 11.32 9.29 8.02
CA ARG A 202 10.50 9.61 9.19
C ARG A 202 9.11 10.07 8.77
N TRP A 203 8.08 9.60 9.49
CA TRP A 203 6.74 10.14 9.32
C TRP A 203 6.69 11.61 9.78
N PRO A 204 6.10 12.53 9.00
CA PRO A 204 6.14 13.96 9.31
C PRO A 204 5.21 14.36 10.48
N GLY A 205 4.16 13.58 10.73
CA GLY A 205 3.19 13.86 11.78
C GLY A 205 3.73 13.57 13.19
N LYS A 206 3.90 14.61 14.01
CA LYS A 206 4.34 14.50 15.42
C LYS A 206 3.22 14.65 16.46
N HIS A 207 1.97 14.60 16.02
CA HIS A 207 0.84 14.84 16.92
C HIS A 207 0.67 13.64 17.86
N ARG A 208 0.56 13.90 19.17
CA ARG A 208 0.48 12.86 20.22
C ARG A 208 -0.64 11.82 20.01
N PHE A 209 -1.74 12.24 19.37
CA PHE A 209 -2.87 11.38 19.01
C PHE A 209 -3.09 11.34 17.49
N GLY A 210 -2.03 11.60 16.72
CA GLY A 210 -2.06 11.47 15.27
C GLY A 210 -2.03 9.99 14.88
N TYR A 211 -2.72 9.63 13.79
CA TYR A 211 -2.51 8.33 13.14
C TYR A 211 -2.15 8.54 11.68
N ALA A 212 -1.23 7.73 11.16
CA ALA A 212 -0.94 7.68 9.74
C ALA A 212 -2.17 7.12 9.01
N ALA A 213 -2.78 7.93 8.15
CA ALA A 213 -4.06 7.60 7.52
C ALA A 213 -3.90 7.22 6.06
N PHE A 214 -2.93 7.81 5.34
CA PHE A 214 -2.71 7.47 3.94
C PHE A 214 -1.33 7.88 3.47
N ILE A 215 -0.75 7.11 2.54
CA ILE A 215 0.41 7.50 1.75
C ILE A 215 0.10 7.36 0.26
N GLY A 216 0.50 8.37 -0.52
CA GLY A 216 0.24 8.41 -1.94
C GLY A 216 1.27 9.24 -2.69
N GLN A 217 1.10 9.31 -4.01
CA GLN A 217 1.92 10.11 -4.88
C GLN A 217 1.05 11.10 -5.65
N SER A 218 1.56 12.31 -5.83
CA SER A 218 0.99 13.29 -6.75
C SER A 218 2.10 14.20 -7.26
N GLN A 219 2.07 14.53 -8.56
CA GLN A 219 3.08 15.39 -9.20
C GLN A 219 4.53 14.94 -8.96
N GLY A 220 4.78 13.63 -8.94
CA GLY A 220 6.12 13.08 -8.70
C GLY A 220 6.58 13.13 -7.24
N ARG A 221 5.74 13.59 -6.31
CA ARG A 221 6.10 13.78 -4.90
C ARG A 221 5.29 12.89 -3.97
N LEU A 222 5.93 12.49 -2.88
CA LEU A 222 5.31 11.71 -1.82
C LEU A 222 4.38 12.59 -0.99
N HIS A 223 3.16 12.11 -0.76
CA HIS A 223 2.14 12.77 0.03
C HIS A 223 1.72 11.85 1.18
N CYS A 224 1.68 12.41 2.39
CA CYS A 224 1.26 11.70 3.60
C CYS A 224 0.07 12.43 4.23
N ILE A 225 -0.95 11.67 4.59
CA ILE A 225 -2.12 12.19 5.29
C ILE A 225 -2.13 11.60 6.69
N SER A 226 -2.20 12.48 7.71
CA SER A 226 -2.39 12.05 9.09
C SER A 226 -3.73 12.55 9.61
N GLY A 227 -4.46 11.68 10.31
CA GLY A 227 -5.64 12.08 11.05
C GLY A 227 -5.27 12.65 12.41
N LEU A 228 -5.77 13.84 12.72
CA LEU A 228 -5.57 14.52 13.99
C LEU A 228 -6.71 14.13 14.92
N ARG A 229 -6.43 13.35 15.97
CA ARG A 229 -7.43 13.00 16.98
C ARG A 229 -7.24 13.79 18.26
N LYS A 230 -8.31 13.90 19.04
CA LYS A 230 -8.29 14.39 20.42
C LYS A 230 -8.90 13.32 21.32
N GLN A 231 -8.21 12.95 22.38
CA GLN A 231 -8.76 12.06 23.40
C GLN A 231 -9.87 12.77 24.19
N ASN A 232 -11.04 12.17 24.25
CA ASN A 232 -12.07 12.48 25.20
C ASN A 232 -11.81 11.65 26.47
N VAL A 233 -11.30 12.30 27.51
CA VAL A 233 -10.86 11.64 28.75
C VAL A 233 -12.03 11.03 29.52
N GLU A 234 -13.25 11.60 29.39
CA GLU A 234 -14.42 11.14 30.14
C GLU A 234 -14.98 9.80 29.61
N VAL A 235 -14.83 9.55 28.31
CA VAL A 235 -15.40 8.36 27.63
C VAL A 235 -14.30 7.43 27.10
N ASN A 236 -13.03 7.78 27.31
CA ASN A 236 -11.85 7.12 26.74
C ASN A 236 -11.98 6.85 25.23
N ASP A 237 -12.50 7.84 24.50
CA ASP A 237 -12.75 7.77 23.06
C ASP A 237 -11.88 8.79 22.31
N PHE A 238 -11.58 8.55 21.04
CA PHE A 238 -10.78 9.44 20.20
C PHE A 238 -11.62 10.05 19.09
N GLN A 239 -11.84 11.35 19.16
CA GLN A 239 -12.57 12.07 18.13
C GLN A 239 -11.60 12.62 17.06
N LEU A 240 -11.87 12.32 15.78
CA LEU A 240 -11.19 12.98 14.67
C LEU A 240 -11.54 14.48 14.67
N LYS A 241 -10.51 15.32 14.70
CA LYS A 241 -10.63 16.79 14.71
C LYS A 241 -10.21 17.44 13.40
N GLY A 242 -9.44 16.74 12.59
CA GLY A 242 -9.00 17.22 11.30
C GLY A 242 -8.02 16.27 10.65
N LEU A 243 -7.49 16.72 9.52
CA LEU A 243 -6.45 16.04 8.77
C LEU A 243 -5.28 16.99 8.59
N SER A 244 -4.08 16.43 8.45
CA SER A 244 -2.90 17.16 7.98
C SER A 244 -2.37 16.45 6.74
N ILE A 245 -2.07 17.21 5.69
CA ILE A 245 -1.45 16.70 4.47
C ILE A 245 -0.02 17.23 4.40
N TRP A 246 0.93 16.31 4.29
CA TRP A 246 2.34 16.61 4.18
C TRP A 246 2.85 16.21 2.81
N VAL A 247 3.71 17.04 2.23
CA VAL A 247 4.37 16.78 0.96
C VAL A 247 5.87 16.77 1.19
N LEU A 248 6.53 15.72 0.74
CA LEU A 248 7.99 15.62 0.74
C LEU A 248 8.52 16.46 -0.43
N GLU A 249 9.13 17.62 -0.13
CA GLU A 249 9.65 18.52 -1.16
C GLU A 249 11.11 18.21 -1.51
N ASP A 250 11.95 17.98 -0.51
CA ASP A 250 13.30 17.45 -0.69
C ASP A 250 13.35 16.00 -0.21
N TYR A 251 13.50 15.08 -1.16
CA TYR A 251 13.54 13.65 -0.88
C TYR A 251 14.82 13.26 -0.13
N ASP A 252 15.95 13.89 -0.42
CA ASP A 252 17.24 13.49 0.13
C ASP A 252 17.47 14.10 1.52
N ALA A 253 17.09 15.36 1.69
CA ALA A 253 17.14 16.04 2.99
C ALA A 253 15.95 15.70 3.92
N GLU A 254 14.96 14.95 3.42
CA GLU A 254 13.71 14.62 4.14
C GLU A 254 12.92 15.85 4.60
N GLU A 255 12.86 16.87 3.76
CA GLU A 255 12.16 18.12 4.06
C GLU A 255 10.68 18.01 3.72
N TRP A 256 9.86 18.06 4.77
CA TRP A 256 8.41 17.98 4.69
C TRP A 256 7.75 19.34 4.81
N VAL A 257 6.79 19.61 3.92
CA VAL A 257 5.96 20.81 3.95
C VAL A 257 4.51 20.44 4.26
N LEU A 258 3.95 21.03 5.31
CA LEU A 258 2.53 20.94 5.63
C LEU A 258 1.73 21.79 4.64
N LYS A 259 0.81 21.17 3.90
CA LYS A 259 -0.15 21.88 3.05
C LYS A 259 -1.41 22.16 3.87
N GLN A 260 -1.82 23.41 3.89
CA GLN A 260 -3.10 23.83 4.46
C GLN A 260 -4.21 23.55 3.44
N MET A 261 -5.32 22.98 3.91
CA MET A 261 -6.57 22.89 3.16
C MET A 261 -7.34 24.21 3.25
#